data_AF-A0AAW2V4M0-F1
#
_entry.id   AF-A0AAW2V4M0-F1
#
_cell.length_a   1.000
_cell.length_b   1.000
_cell.length_c   1.000
_cell.angle_alpha   90.00
_cell.angle_beta   90.00
_cell.angle_gamma   90.00
#
_symmetry.space_group_name_H-M   'P 1'
#
loop_
_entity.id
_entity.type
_entity.pdbx_description
1 polymer ?
#
loop_
_entity_poly.entity_id
_entity_poly.type
_entity_poly.pdbx_seq_one_letter_code
_entity_poly.pdbx_strand_id
1 'polypeptide(L)'
;MVTPRCGNPDIVRGTNTMRSRSNKTQNSSPSTTSIHTVSHYSFFPGNLRWSPSKTTLTYGFEPNTPTAAIDAVVRAFAKWDSATHFTFSRAQNNQKPNMVIGFHRRDHRDGYPFDGPGGTIAHAFAPEDGRFHYDSEETWSVAPLGNAFHLETVALHEIGHLLGLGHSSVADAIMFPTIQSGATKNLHADDIQGIKALYNV
;
A
#
# COMPACT_ATOMS: atom_id res chain seq x y z
N MET A 1 -15.16 -10.07 -16.66
CA MET A 1 -14.75 -10.17 -15.25
C MET A 1 -14.20 -8.82 -14.83
N VAL A 2 -14.47 -8.38 -13.61
CA VAL A 2 -13.87 -7.16 -13.04
C VAL A 2 -12.38 -7.42 -12.85
N THR A 3 -11.53 -6.47 -13.25
CA THR A 3 -10.09 -6.57 -13.08
C THR A 3 -9.74 -6.56 -11.59
N PRO A 4 -9.05 -7.59 -11.05
CA PRO A 4 -8.67 -7.61 -9.64
C PRO A 4 -7.80 -6.41 -9.25
N ARG A 5 -8.10 -5.82 -8.09
CA ARG A 5 -7.49 -4.57 -7.62
C ARG A 5 -7.55 -4.43 -6.10
N CYS A 6 -6.77 -3.47 -5.58
CA CYS A 6 -6.91 -2.95 -4.23
C CYS A 6 -8.28 -2.26 -4.06
N GLY A 7 -8.86 -2.42 -2.87
CA GLY A 7 -10.14 -1.84 -2.45
C GLY A 7 -10.10 -0.36 -2.10
N ASN A 8 -8.91 0.24 -2.00
CA ASN A 8 -8.79 1.67 -1.75
C ASN A 8 -9.30 2.49 -2.95
N PRO A 9 -10.07 3.57 -2.72
CA PRO A 9 -10.70 4.31 -3.80
C PRO A 9 -9.71 5.20 -4.55
N ASP A 10 -9.74 5.15 -5.88
CA ASP A 10 -9.01 6.09 -6.75
C ASP A 10 -9.66 7.49 -6.75
N ILE A 11 -10.98 7.52 -6.64
CA ILE A 11 -11.81 8.72 -6.75
C ILE A 11 -12.38 9.04 -5.38
N VAL A 12 -11.96 10.17 -4.82
CA VAL A 12 -12.45 10.67 -3.53
C VAL A 12 -13.20 11.97 -3.77
N ARG A 13 -14.47 12.03 -3.35
CA ARG A 13 -15.35 13.20 -3.55
C ARG A 13 -15.41 13.64 -5.03
N GLY A 14 -15.49 12.68 -5.95
CA GLY A 14 -15.61 12.93 -7.39
C GLY A 14 -14.30 13.32 -8.11
N THR A 15 -13.17 13.37 -7.40
CA THR A 15 -11.87 13.71 -7.99
C THR A 15 -10.98 12.48 -8.04
N ASN A 16 -10.45 12.15 -9.22
CA ASN A 16 -9.39 11.13 -9.34
C ASN A 16 -8.13 11.66 -8.66
N THR A 17 -7.65 10.92 -7.67
CA THR A 17 -6.52 11.32 -6.84
C THR A 17 -5.19 11.02 -7.52
N MET A 18 -5.14 10.02 -8.43
CA MET A 18 -3.92 9.65 -9.15
C MET A 18 -3.46 10.80 -10.05
N ARG A 19 -2.20 11.20 -9.92
CA ARG A 19 -1.64 12.30 -10.72
C ARG A 19 -1.19 11.78 -12.08
N SER A 20 -1.71 12.36 -13.16
CA SER A 20 -1.22 12.11 -14.52
C SER A 20 0.00 12.97 -14.83
N ARG A 21 0.85 12.47 -15.73
CA ARG A 21 2.04 13.15 -16.25
C ARG A 21 1.62 14.43 -16.99
N SER A 22 1.89 15.60 -16.41
CA SER A 22 1.80 16.85 -17.17
C SER A 22 3.06 16.99 -18.02
N ASN A 23 2.97 16.67 -19.31
CA ASN A 23 3.94 17.15 -20.31
C ASN A 23 3.72 18.66 -20.50
N LYS A 24 4.20 19.48 -19.57
CA LYS A 24 4.36 20.93 -19.84
C LYS A 24 5.76 21.15 -20.40
N THR A 25 5.82 21.37 -21.70
CA THR A 25 6.92 22.06 -22.39
C THR A 25 7.34 23.29 -21.58
N GLN A 26 8.57 23.28 -21.10
CA GLN A 26 9.15 24.40 -20.37
C GLN A 26 9.35 25.58 -21.33
N ASN A 27 8.72 26.71 -21.03
CA ASN A 27 9.17 28.03 -21.44
C ASN A 27 8.95 28.99 -20.27
N SER A 28 9.93 29.89 -20.07
CA SER A 28 9.99 31.06 -19.18
C SER A 28 10.47 30.92 -17.70
N SER A 29 11.76 31.29 -17.52
CA SER A 29 12.42 32.20 -16.55
C SER A 29 12.32 32.05 -15.02
N PRO A 30 13.38 32.44 -14.27
CA PRO A 30 13.68 31.90 -12.93
C PRO A 30 13.22 32.85 -11.82
N SER A 31 12.36 32.34 -10.92
CA SER A 31 12.13 32.96 -9.60
C SER A 31 11.46 31.98 -8.66
N THR A 32 11.95 31.95 -7.42
CA THR A 32 11.49 31.22 -6.22
C THR A 32 11.57 29.69 -6.27
N THR A 33 12.33 29.15 -5.31
CA THR A 33 12.58 27.73 -5.00
C THR A 33 11.34 26.86 -5.21
N SER A 34 11.22 26.31 -6.42
CA SER A 34 10.19 25.36 -6.81
C SER A 34 10.71 23.97 -6.45
N ILE A 35 10.11 23.35 -5.43
CA ILE A 35 10.27 21.93 -5.18
C ILE A 35 9.65 21.23 -6.40
N HIS A 36 10.47 20.80 -7.35
CA HIS A 36 10.04 19.98 -8.47
C HIS A 36 9.44 18.69 -7.91
N THR A 37 8.12 18.64 -7.78
CA THR A 37 7.39 17.47 -7.30
C THR A 37 7.24 16.52 -8.49
N VAL A 38 8.26 15.68 -8.68
CA VAL A 38 8.34 14.65 -9.74
C VAL A 38 7.53 13.39 -9.37
N SER A 39 6.91 13.33 -8.18
CA SER A 39 6.19 12.14 -7.74
C SER A 39 4.78 12.05 -8.35
N HIS A 40 4.47 10.95 -9.04
CA HIS A 40 3.15 10.68 -9.63
C HIS A 40 2.10 10.19 -8.62
N TYR A 41 2.40 10.26 -7.32
CA TYR A 41 1.56 9.72 -6.25
C TYR A 41 0.39 10.60 -5.87
N SER A 42 -0.70 9.92 -5.53
CA SER A 42 -1.71 10.46 -4.63
C SER A 42 -1.34 10.15 -3.17
N PHE A 43 -1.93 10.91 -2.25
CA PHE A 43 -1.88 10.63 -0.81
C PHE A 43 -3.30 10.60 -0.28
N PHE A 44 -3.51 9.98 0.88
CA PHE A 44 -4.79 10.08 1.57
C PHE A 44 -5.15 11.56 1.82
N PRO A 45 -6.45 11.94 1.77
CA PRO A 45 -6.87 13.32 2.00
C PRO A 45 -6.27 13.90 3.29
N GLY A 46 -5.60 15.04 3.18
CA GLY A 46 -4.89 15.66 4.30
C GLY A 46 -3.44 15.19 4.50
N ASN A 47 -2.90 14.40 3.56
CA ASN A 47 -1.55 13.82 3.63
C ASN A 47 -1.33 13.04 4.94
N LEU A 48 -2.30 12.18 5.27
CA LEU A 48 -2.24 11.35 6.48
C LEU A 48 -0.95 10.53 6.47
N ARG A 49 -0.18 10.69 7.54
CA ARG A 49 1.14 10.10 7.73
C ARG A 49 1.36 9.86 9.22
N TRP A 50 2.17 8.86 9.55
CA TRP A 50 2.66 8.67 10.91
C TRP A 50 3.35 9.95 11.42
N SER A 51 3.24 10.20 12.73
CA SER A 51 3.92 11.33 13.39
C SER A 51 5.38 11.45 12.94
N PRO A 52 5.88 12.66 12.62
CA PRO A 52 7.28 12.88 12.21
C PRO A 52 8.31 12.43 13.25
N SER A 53 7.92 12.27 14.51
CA SER A 53 8.78 11.78 15.59
C SER A 53 8.87 10.25 15.66
N LYS A 54 8.03 9.51 14.93
CA LYS A 54 8.10 8.05 14.89
C LYS A 54 9.17 7.61 13.90
N THR A 55 10.04 6.73 14.36
CA THR A 55 11.04 6.03 13.54
C THR A 55 10.88 4.52 13.58
N THR A 56 10.12 4.00 14.55
CA THR A 56 9.81 2.57 14.66
C THR A 56 8.31 2.36 14.61
N LEU A 57 7.88 1.47 13.72
CA LEU A 57 6.49 1.06 13.55
C LEU A 57 6.38 -0.44 13.82
N THR A 58 5.45 -0.82 14.70
CA THR A 58 5.22 -2.22 15.04
C THR A 58 4.06 -2.82 14.27
N TYR A 59 4.17 -4.08 13.89
CA TYR A 59 3.09 -4.82 13.23
C TYR A 59 2.74 -6.11 13.98
N GLY A 60 1.50 -6.55 13.84
CA GLY A 60 0.99 -7.80 14.41
C GLY A 60 0.04 -8.48 13.45
N PHE A 61 -0.28 -9.74 13.73
CA PHE A 61 -1.18 -10.54 12.92
C PHE A 61 -2.40 -10.93 13.77
N GLU A 62 -3.58 -10.84 13.18
CA GLU A 62 -4.79 -11.38 13.79
C GLU A 62 -4.73 -12.90 13.93
N PRO A 63 -5.50 -13.49 14.87
CA PRO A 63 -5.66 -14.93 14.94
C PRO A 63 -6.07 -15.53 13.59
N ASN A 64 -5.57 -16.72 13.29
CA ASN A 64 -5.82 -17.46 12.05
C ASN A 64 -5.21 -16.88 10.76
N THR A 65 -4.34 -15.87 10.86
CA THR A 65 -3.50 -15.48 9.72
C THR A 65 -2.71 -16.69 9.21
N PRO A 66 -2.79 -17.05 7.91
CA PRO A 66 -2.05 -18.18 7.36
C PRO A 66 -0.54 -18.01 7.55
N THR A 67 0.14 -19.07 8.00
CA THR A 67 1.61 -19.04 8.25
C THR A 67 2.40 -18.60 7.02
N ALA A 68 1.99 -19.04 5.82
CA ALA A 68 2.63 -18.65 4.57
C ALA A 68 2.55 -17.14 4.29
N ALA A 69 1.49 -16.46 4.76
CA ALA A 69 1.34 -15.01 4.63
C ALA A 69 2.24 -14.24 5.60
N ILE A 70 2.55 -14.80 6.78
CA ILE A 70 3.40 -14.14 7.78
C ILE A 70 4.76 -13.81 7.18
N ASP A 71 5.45 -14.80 6.61
CA ASP A 71 6.79 -14.58 6.04
C ASP A 71 6.77 -13.64 4.84
N ALA A 72 5.72 -13.70 4.02
CA ALA A 72 5.53 -12.79 2.90
C ALA A 72 5.37 -11.33 3.35
N VAL A 73 4.56 -11.09 4.38
CA VAL A 73 4.36 -9.76 4.98
C VAL A 73 5.64 -9.26 5.64
N VAL A 74 6.39 -10.12 6.34
CA VAL A 74 7.68 -9.76 6.94
C VAL A 74 8.68 -9.29 5.86
N ARG A 75 8.78 -9.99 4.73
CA ARG A 75 9.64 -9.57 3.61
C ARG A 75 9.18 -8.26 2.97
N ALA A 76 7.87 -8.04 2.88
CA ALA A 76 7.33 -6.78 2.37
C ALA A 76 7.65 -5.58 3.31
N PHE A 77 7.56 -5.76 4.63
CA PHE A 77 8.03 -4.75 5.58
C PHE A 77 9.52 -4.47 5.44
N ALA A 78 10.36 -5.51 5.27
CA ALA A 78 11.80 -5.33 5.08
C ALA A 78 12.15 -4.51 3.82
N LYS A 79 11.36 -4.65 2.74
CA LYS A 79 11.51 -3.81 1.55
C LYS A 79 11.21 -2.34 1.84
N TRP A 80 10.14 -2.06 2.59
CA TRP A 80 9.82 -0.69 3.01
C TRP A 80 10.82 -0.13 4.03
N ASP A 81 11.36 -0.97 4.92
CA ASP A 81 12.46 -0.60 5.83
C ASP A 81 13.64 -0.02 5.03
N SER A 82 14.06 -0.73 3.98
CA SER A 82 15.15 -0.28 3.10
C SER A 82 14.88 0.97 2.28
N ALA A 83 13.61 1.38 2.14
CA ALA A 83 13.18 2.48 1.29
C ALA A 83 12.71 3.72 2.09
N THR A 84 12.65 3.61 3.42
CA THR A 84 12.14 4.66 4.31
C THR A 84 13.10 4.92 5.46
N HIS A 85 12.76 5.89 6.31
CA HIS A 85 13.47 6.12 7.58
C HIS A 85 12.86 5.29 8.72
N PHE A 86 11.83 4.50 8.45
CA PHE A 86 11.17 3.66 9.46
C PHE A 86 11.87 2.32 9.57
N THR A 87 12.05 1.85 10.80
CA THR A 87 12.32 0.45 11.11
C THR A 87 11.01 -0.26 11.42
N PHE A 88 10.83 -1.49 10.92
CA PHE A 88 9.64 -2.29 11.19
C PHE A 88 9.97 -3.49 12.06
N SER A 89 9.14 -3.74 13.08
CA SER A 89 9.33 -4.89 13.96
C SER A 89 8.00 -5.50 14.40
N ARG A 90 7.96 -6.82 14.56
CA ARG A 90 6.77 -7.47 15.13
C ARG A 90 6.56 -7.03 16.58
N ALA A 91 5.34 -6.64 16.92
CA ALA A 91 4.99 -6.27 18.29
C ALA A 91 5.14 -7.46 19.24
N GLN A 92 5.52 -7.18 20.49
CA GLN A 92 5.50 -8.18 21.55
C GLN A 92 4.06 -8.53 21.93
N ASN A 93 3.83 -9.74 22.46
CA ASN A 93 2.49 -10.26 22.73
C ASN A 93 1.64 -9.38 23.69
N ASN A 94 2.28 -8.54 24.51
CA ASN A 94 1.63 -7.64 25.46
C ASN A 94 1.49 -6.19 24.93
N GLN A 95 1.84 -5.93 23.67
CA GLN A 95 1.79 -4.61 23.05
C GLN A 95 0.76 -4.57 21.94
N LYS A 96 -0.06 -3.52 21.92
CA LYS A 96 -0.89 -3.21 20.75
C LYS A 96 0.04 -2.73 19.62
N PRO A 97 0.09 -3.41 18.47
CA PRO A 97 0.91 -2.98 17.35
C PRO A 97 0.38 -1.68 16.74
N ASN A 98 1.22 -0.95 16.02
CA ASN A 98 0.78 0.18 15.19
C ASN A 98 -0.03 -0.30 13.98
N MET A 99 0.31 -1.47 13.45
CA MET A 99 -0.33 -2.06 12.27
C MET A 99 -0.83 -3.48 12.57
N VAL A 100 -2.02 -3.82 12.11
CA VAL A 100 -2.62 -5.15 12.30
C VAL A 100 -2.99 -5.73 10.94
N ILE A 101 -2.50 -6.94 10.69
CA ILE A 101 -2.72 -7.67 9.45
C ILE A 101 -3.69 -8.82 9.69
N GLY A 102 -4.75 -8.90 8.89
CA GLY A 102 -5.81 -9.89 9.01
C GLY A 102 -6.28 -10.46 7.67
N PHE A 103 -7.05 -11.54 7.76
CA PHE A 103 -7.68 -12.22 6.63
C PHE A 103 -9.18 -12.26 6.90
N HIS A 104 -9.96 -11.61 6.05
CA HIS A 104 -11.40 -11.44 6.27
C HIS A 104 -12.21 -11.93 5.06
N ARG A 105 -13.51 -12.12 5.27
CA ARG A 105 -14.45 -12.50 4.20
C ARG A 105 -15.62 -11.53 4.25
N ARG A 106 -16.03 -11.06 3.07
CA ARG A 106 -17.25 -10.25 2.89
C ARG A 106 -17.36 -9.13 3.91
N ASP A 107 -18.52 -8.96 4.53
CA ASP A 107 -18.67 -8.01 5.63
C ASP A 107 -17.88 -8.46 6.86
N HIS A 108 -16.88 -7.64 7.20
CA HIS A 108 -16.03 -7.79 8.37
C HIS A 108 -16.05 -6.54 9.27
N ARG A 109 -17.16 -5.79 9.21
CA ARG A 109 -17.54 -4.72 10.16
C ARG A 109 -16.61 -3.50 10.21
N ASP A 110 -15.84 -3.27 9.16
CA ASP A 110 -15.04 -2.05 8.98
C ASP A 110 -15.67 -1.05 8.01
N GLY A 111 -16.81 -1.39 7.42
CA GLY A 111 -17.54 -0.57 6.44
C GLY A 111 -17.12 -0.80 4.98
N TYR A 112 -16.14 -1.67 4.73
CA TYR A 112 -15.61 -1.99 3.41
C TYR A 112 -15.67 -3.50 3.16
N PRO A 113 -16.87 -4.06 2.89
CA PRO A 113 -16.99 -5.50 2.69
C PRO A 113 -16.23 -5.97 1.44
N PHE A 114 -15.57 -7.13 1.51
CA PHE A 114 -15.04 -7.81 0.34
C PHE A 114 -16.16 -8.41 -0.53
N ASP A 115 -15.85 -8.69 -1.80
CA ASP A 115 -16.79 -9.17 -2.81
C ASP A 115 -16.66 -10.68 -3.14
N GLY A 116 -15.73 -11.38 -2.49
CA GLY A 116 -15.43 -12.78 -2.78
C GLY A 116 -14.36 -12.90 -3.87
N PRO A 117 -14.28 -14.03 -4.60
CA PRO A 117 -13.19 -14.23 -5.56
C PRO A 117 -13.16 -13.21 -6.70
N GLY A 118 -11.99 -12.61 -6.93
CA GLY A 118 -11.76 -11.52 -7.88
C GLY A 118 -12.24 -10.17 -7.35
N GLY A 119 -12.16 -9.12 -8.18
CA GLY A 119 -12.62 -7.79 -7.75
C GLY A 119 -11.68 -7.17 -6.71
N THR A 120 -12.08 -7.13 -5.43
CA THR A 120 -11.30 -6.52 -4.35
C THR A 120 -10.47 -7.55 -3.61
N ILE A 121 -9.16 -7.57 -3.88
CA ILE A 121 -8.27 -8.61 -3.36
C ILE A 121 -7.78 -8.33 -1.94
N ALA A 122 -7.71 -7.06 -1.56
CA ALA A 122 -7.22 -6.56 -0.28
C ALA A 122 -7.54 -5.07 -0.12
N HIS A 123 -7.44 -4.57 1.10
CA HIS A 123 -7.37 -3.14 1.38
C HIS A 123 -6.58 -2.84 2.65
N ALA A 124 -6.12 -1.60 2.77
CA ALA A 124 -5.46 -1.10 3.95
C ALA A 124 -5.88 0.34 4.27
N PHE A 125 -5.90 0.64 5.56
CA PHE A 125 -6.28 1.94 6.07
C PHE A 125 -5.08 2.87 6.16
N ALA A 126 -5.37 4.17 6.19
CA ALA A 126 -4.36 5.21 6.35
C ALA A 126 -3.58 5.04 7.67
N PRO A 127 -2.41 5.72 7.80
CA PRO A 127 -1.65 5.79 9.04
C PRO A 127 -2.52 6.13 10.26
N GLU A 128 -2.11 5.61 11.43
CA GLU A 128 -2.82 5.68 12.72
C GLU A 128 -4.08 4.81 12.88
N ASP A 129 -4.77 4.42 11.79
CA ASP A 129 -5.72 3.29 11.83
C ASP A 129 -4.95 1.96 11.79
N GLY A 130 -4.09 1.81 10.78
CA GLY A 130 -3.09 0.74 10.75
C GLY A 130 -3.62 -0.65 10.39
N ARG A 131 -4.88 -0.80 10.00
CA ARG A 131 -5.43 -2.09 9.58
C ARG A 131 -5.11 -2.40 8.13
N PHE A 132 -4.75 -3.66 7.87
CA PHE A 132 -4.53 -4.22 6.54
C PHE A 132 -5.22 -5.58 6.44
N HIS A 133 -6.14 -5.72 5.50
CA HIS A 133 -6.95 -6.91 5.33
C HIS A 133 -6.72 -7.53 3.95
N TYR A 134 -6.45 -8.83 3.93
CA TYR A 134 -6.58 -9.65 2.73
C TYR A 134 -8.02 -10.16 2.60
N ASP A 135 -8.54 -10.25 1.38
CA ASP A 135 -9.71 -11.09 1.14
C ASP A 135 -9.31 -12.57 1.18
N SER A 136 -9.80 -13.28 2.19
CA SER A 136 -9.52 -14.70 2.36
C SER A 136 -10.32 -15.63 1.43
N GLU A 137 -11.25 -15.09 0.64
CA GLU A 137 -11.90 -15.83 -0.45
C GLU A 137 -11.06 -15.87 -1.74
N GLU A 138 -9.95 -15.14 -1.79
CA GLU A 138 -9.01 -15.19 -2.90
C GLU A 138 -8.06 -16.39 -2.84
N THR A 139 -7.57 -16.79 -4.01
CA THR A 139 -6.52 -17.82 -4.08
C THR A 139 -5.15 -17.19 -3.86
N TRP A 140 -4.53 -17.49 -2.72
CA TRP A 140 -3.24 -16.93 -2.33
C TRP A 140 -2.07 -17.90 -2.54
N SER A 141 -0.92 -17.36 -2.93
CA SER A 141 0.32 -18.14 -3.06
C SER A 141 1.56 -17.34 -2.66
N VAL A 142 2.57 -18.05 -2.16
CA VAL A 142 3.93 -17.52 -1.96
C VAL A 142 4.81 -17.67 -3.21
N ALA A 143 4.33 -18.37 -4.24
CA ALA A 143 4.97 -18.51 -5.53
C ALA A 143 4.14 -17.77 -6.61
N PRO A 144 4.76 -17.30 -7.70
CA PRO A 144 4.08 -16.62 -8.80
C PRO A 144 3.26 -17.61 -9.66
N LEU A 145 2.13 -18.09 -9.14
CA LEU A 145 1.26 -19.02 -9.84
C LEU A 145 0.18 -18.24 -10.61
N GLY A 146 0.00 -18.54 -11.89
CA GLY A 146 -0.92 -17.78 -12.77
C GLY A 146 -2.38 -17.72 -12.31
N ASN A 147 -2.80 -18.63 -11.45
CA ASN A 147 -4.15 -18.72 -10.88
C ASN A 147 -4.25 -18.28 -9.40
N ALA A 148 -3.20 -17.66 -8.84
CA ALA A 148 -3.18 -17.20 -7.46
C ALA A 148 -2.54 -15.81 -7.35
N PHE A 149 -3.00 -15.01 -6.39
CA PHE A 149 -2.35 -13.74 -6.05
C PHE A 149 -1.11 -13.98 -5.19
N HIS A 150 -0.03 -13.28 -5.53
CA HIS A 150 1.23 -13.40 -4.82
C HIS A 150 1.18 -12.60 -3.51
N LEU A 151 1.21 -13.29 -2.37
CA LEU A 151 1.03 -12.73 -1.03
C LEU A 151 1.96 -11.54 -0.76
N GLU A 152 3.25 -11.66 -1.07
CA GLU A 152 4.21 -10.60 -0.78
C GLU A 152 4.00 -9.37 -1.67
N THR A 153 3.53 -9.55 -2.91
CA THR A 153 3.26 -8.43 -3.81
C THR A 153 2.06 -7.62 -3.34
N VAL A 154 0.99 -8.29 -2.90
CA VAL A 154 -0.16 -7.61 -2.31
C VAL A 154 0.21 -6.98 -0.97
N ALA A 155 0.96 -7.67 -0.10
CA ALA A 155 1.48 -7.09 1.14
C ALA A 155 2.27 -5.80 0.89
N LEU A 156 3.16 -5.80 -0.10
CA LEU A 156 4.02 -4.66 -0.41
C LEU A 156 3.21 -3.44 -0.85
N HIS A 157 2.14 -3.65 -1.63
CA HIS A 157 1.20 -2.60 -2.02
C HIS A 157 0.50 -2.01 -0.80
N GLU A 158 -0.11 -2.87 0.01
CA GLU A 158 -1.01 -2.45 1.08
C GLU A 158 -0.25 -1.83 2.26
N ILE A 159 0.99 -2.25 2.49
CA ILE A 159 1.89 -1.54 3.42
C ILE A 159 2.18 -0.12 2.94
N GLY A 160 2.24 0.15 1.63
CA GLY A 160 2.35 1.51 1.13
C GLY A 160 1.20 2.41 1.60
N HIS A 161 -0.03 1.87 1.63
CA HIS A 161 -1.18 2.57 2.22
C HIS A 161 -1.07 2.75 3.73
N LEU A 162 -0.59 1.73 4.46
CA LEU A 162 -0.28 1.86 5.89
C LEU A 162 0.76 2.94 6.19
N LEU A 163 1.56 3.33 5.20
CA LEU A 163 2.54 4.42 5.26
C LEU A 163 2.01 5.76 4.69
N GLY A 164 0.78 5.80 4.21
CA GLY A 164 0.10 7.01 3.74
C GLY A 164 0.18 7.27 2.24
N LEU A 165 0.79 6.39 1.46
CA LEU A 165 0.73 6.47 0.00
C LEU A 165 -0.67 6.14 -0.49
N GLY A 166 -1.14 6.88 -1.49
CA GLY A 166 -2.27 6.47 -2.32
C GLY A 166 -1.80 5.74 -3.57
N HIS A 167 -2.73 5.48 -4.49
CA HIS A 167 -2.42 4.82 -5.75
C HIS A 167 -1.55 5.66 -6.69
N SER A 168 -0.71 4.98 -7.46
CA SER A 168 0.07 5.55 -8.57
C SER A 168 -0.63 5.31 -9.91
N SER A 169 -0.43 6.24 -10.85
CA SER A 169 -0.82 6.08 -12.25
C SER A 169 0.21 5.29 -13.09
N VAL A 170 1.37 4.96 -12.51
CA VAL A 170 2.45 4.21 -13.18
C VAL A 170 2.19 2.71 -13.06
N ALA A 171 1.91 2.05 -14.19
CA ALA A 171 1.50 0.64 -14.23
C ALA A 171 2.51 -0.32 -13.56
N ASP A 172 3.80 -0.02 -13.64
CA ASP A 172 4.88 -0.84 -13.06
C ASP A 172 5.13 -0.57 -11.57
N ALA A 173 4.57 0.52 -11.01
CA ALA A 173 4.69 0.82 -9.60
C ALA A 173 3.97 -0.22 -8.72
N ILE A 174 4.47 -0.42 -7.49
CA ILE A 174 3.78 -1.31 -6.57
C ILE A 174 2.41 -0.73 -6.21
N MET A 175 2.31 0.59 -6.05
CA MET A 175 1.07 1.28 -5.72
C MET A 175 0.11 1.45 -6.91
N PHE A 176 0.36 0.82 -8.06
CA PHE A 176 -0.66 0.75 -9.11
C PHE A 176 -1.85 -0.07 -8.61
N PRO A 177 -3.11 0.38 -8.77
CA PRO A 177 -4.27 -0.22 -8.09
C PRO A 177 -4.56 -1.66 -8.47
N THR A 178 -4.19 -2.10 -9.69
CA THR A 178 -4.52 -3.45 -10.15
C THR A 178 -3.31 -4.38 -10.04
N ILE A 179 -3.53 -5.58 -9.51
CA ILE A 179 -2.54 -6.65 -9.42
C ILE A 179 -3.17 -7.91 -10.01
N GLN A 180 -2.58 -8.45 -11.08
CA GLN A 180 -3.08 -9.68 -11.70
C GLN A 180 -2.58 -10.92 -10.95
N SER A 181 -3.33 -12.03 -11.04
CA SER A 181 -2.86 -13.32 -10.54
C SER A 181 -1.55 -13.73 -11.25
N GLY A 182 -0.65 -14.35 -10.50
CA GLY A 182 0.71 -14.70 -10.96
C GLY A 182 1.67 -13.52 -11.12
N ALA A 183 1.20 -12.28 -11.03
CA ALA A 183 2.07 -11.12 -11.12
C ALA A 183 2.94 -11.00 -9.85
N THR A 184 4.21 -10.66 -10.07
CA THR A 184 5.10 -10.23 -9.00
C THR A 184 5.61 -8.84 -9.31
N LYS A 185 5.67 -8.01 -8.28
CA LYS A 185 6.18 -6.65 -8.37
C LYS A 185 7.11 -6.37 -7.19
N ASN A 186 7.94 -5.34 -7.36
CA ASN A 186 8.80 -4.79 -6.33
C ASN A 186 8.64 -3.26 -6.28
N LEU A 187 9.29 -2.60 -5.33
CA LEU A 187 9.30 -1.14 -5.25
C LEU A 187 9.85 -0.53 -6.54
N HIS A 188 9.08 0.36 -7.15
CA HIS A 188 9.48 1.15 -8.30
C HIS A 188 10.09 2.48 -7.84
N ALA A 189 10.83 3.15 -8.73
CA ALA A 189 11.42 4.46 -8.44
C ALA A 189 10.35 5.51 -8.09
N ASP A 190 9.15 5.38 -8.66
CA ASP A 190 8.00 6.19 -8.30
C ASP A 190 7.71 5.98 -6.79
N ASP A 191 7.60 4.73 -6.30
CA ASP A 191 7.14 4.44 -4.93
C ASP A 191 8.09 5.03 -3.88
N ILE A 192 9.39 4.93 -4.17
CA ILE A 192 10.47 5.48 -3.36
C ILE A 192 10.41 7.02 -3.35
N GLN A 193 10.11 7.66 -4.48
CA GLN A 193 9.96 9.12 -4.53
C GLN A 193 8.71 9.59 -3.79
N GLY A 194 7.60 8.85 -3.90
CA GLY A 194 6.36 9.16 -3.21
C GLY A 194 6.53 9.15 -1.69
N ILE A 195 7.17 8.11 -1.15
CA ILE A 195 7.38 7.98 0.29
C ILE A 195 8.36 9.03 0.83
N LYS A 196 9.42 9.34 0.07
CA LYS A 196 10.36 10.42 0.39
C LYS A 196 9.68 11.78 0.43
N ALA A 197 8.81 12.06 -0.55
CA ALA A 197 8.05 13.31 -0.59
C ALA A 197 7.05 13.42 0.58
N LEU A 198 6.43 12.32 1.00
CA LEU A 198 5.49 12.33 2.13
C LEU A 198 6.18 12.60 3.46
N TYR A 199 7.38 12.06 3.65
CA TYR A 199 8.12 12.11 4.92
C TYR A 199 9.28 13.10 4.95
N ASN A 200 9.55 13.80 3.84
CA ASN A 200 10.64 14.76 3.68
C ASN A 200 12.04 14.15 3.98
N VAL A 201 12.33 12.98 3.40
CA VAL A 201 13.58 12.23 3.57
C VAL A 201 14.28 11.93 2.24
#